data_AF-A0A1A8W6C5-F1
#
_entry.id   AF-A0A1A8W6C5-F1
#
_cell.length_a   1.000
_cell.length_b   1.000
_cell.length_c   1.000
_cell.angle_alpha   90.00
_cell.angle_beta   90.00
_cell.angle_gamma   90.00
#
_symmetry.space_group_name_H-M   'P 1'
#
loop_
_entity.id
_entity.type
_entity.pdbx_description
1 polymer ?
#
loop_
_entity_poly.entity_id
_entity_poly.type
_entity_poly.pdbx_seq_one_letter_code
_entity_poly.pdbx_strand_id
1 'polypeptide(L)'
;MEYLSQTIAQTIDNELMNDEVGYTTEQLMELAGHSISQIIFKEYNPRKFNKILICCGPGNNGGDGLVAARHLKEFGYNVTVIYPKENKKTLFKVIEILNDFLKNRGVSSVVGSCR
;
A
#
# COMPACT_ATOMS: atom_id res chain seq x y z
N MET A 1 6.09 -26.47 3.63
CA MET A 1 6.03 -25.00 3.66
C MET A 1 7.43 -24.51 3.92
N GLU A 2 7.93 -23.62 3.07
CA GLU A 2 9.23 -22.96 3.24
C GLU A 2 8.97 -21.53 3.69
N TYR A 3 9.80 -21.03 4.62
CA TYR A 3 9.68 -19.69 5.18
C TYR A 3 10.99 -18.94 4.97
N LEU A 4 10.90 -17.67 4.58
CA LEU A 4 12.06 -16.83 4.33
C LEU A 4 12.47 -16.12 5.62
N SER A 5 13.78 -16.09 5.89
CA SER A 5 14.32 -15.22 6.94
C SER A 5 14.34 -13.76 6.47
N GLN A 6 14.45 -12.82 7.40
CA GLN A 6 14.56 -11.39 7.08
C GLN A 6 15.71 -11.11 6.11
N THR A 7 16.88 -11.73 6.34
CA THR A 7 18.05 -11.54 5.49
C THR A 7 17.79 -12.03 4.07
N ILE A 8 17.16 -13.20 3.92
CA ILE A 8 16.84 -13.75 2.59
C ILE A 8 15.84 -12.86 1.86
N ALA A 9 14.79 -12.40 2.55
CA ALA A 9 13.79 -11.50 1.95
C ALA A 9 14.43 -10.19 1.46
N GLN A 10 15.33 -9.59 2.26
CA GLN A 10 16.07 -8.40 1.86
C GLN A 10 17.01 -8.64 0.68
N THR A 11 17.66 -9.81 0.63
CA THR A 11 18.50 -10.18 -0.52
C THR A 11 17.69 -10.26 -1.80
N ILE A 12 16.52 -10.91 -1.76
CA ILE A 12 15.62 -11.03 -2.92
C ILE A 12 15.16 -9.64 -3.38
N ASP A 13 14.77 -8.76 -2.46
CA ASP A 13 14.36 -7.39 -2.80
C ASP A 13 15.50 -6.63 -3.52
N ASN A 14 16.74 -6.77 -3.04
CA ASN A 14 17.90 -6.12 -3.66
C ASN A 14 18.23 -6.72 -5.03
N GLU A 15 18.08 -8.03 -5.21
CA GLU A 15 18.27 -8.70 -6.50
C GLU A 15 17.23 -8.26 -7.52
N LEU A 16 15.96 -8.12 -7.12
CA LEU A 16 14.90 -7.63 -8.01
C LEU A 16 15.11 -6.19 -8.47
N MET A 17 15.72 -5.36 -7.61
CA MET A 17 15.97 -3.94 -7.88
C MET A 17 17.35 -3.64 -8.47
N ASN A 18 18.17 -4.67 -8.74
CA ASN A 18 19.47 -4.49 -9.36
C ASN A 18 19.32 -4.12 -10.85
N ASP A 19 20.41 -3.71 -11.50
CA ASP A 19 20.39 -3.33 -12.92
C ASP A 19 20.11 -4.50 -13.88
N GLU A 20 20.25 -5.74 -13.42
CA GLU A 20 20.02 -6.94 -14.24
C GLU A 20 18.54 -7.25 -14.40
N VAL A 21 17.76 -7.15 -13.32
CA VAL A 21 16.30 -7.37 -13.32
C VAL A 21 15.57 -6.05 -13.56
N GLY A 22 15.99 -4.98 -12.90
CA GLY A 22 15.57 -3.62 -13.18
C GLY A 22 14.19 -3.21 -12.66
N TYR A 23 13.61 -3.91 -11.68
CA TYR A 23 12.35 -3.45 -11.09
C TYR A 23 12.55 -2.18 -10.27
N THR A 24 11.69 -1.20 -10.47
CA THR A 24 11.64 -0.04 -9.58
C THR A 24 10.84 -0.37 -8.31
N THR A 25 11.15 0.33 -7.21
CA THR A 25 10.41 0.12 -5.96
C THR A 25 8.91 0.41 -6.12
N GLU A 26 8.55 1.40 -6.95
CA GLU A 26 7.16 1.73 -7.25
C GLU A 26 6.43 0.59 -7.95
N GLN A 27 7.10 -0.12 -8.87
CA GLN A 27 6.50 -1.26 -9.57
C GLN A 27 6.25 -2.42 -8.61
N LEU A 28 7.22 -2.75 -7.76
CA LEU A 28 7.06 -3.82 -6.76
C LEU A 28 5.95 -3.48 -5.75
N MET A 29 5.89 -2.23 -5.30
CA MET A 29 4.85 -1.73 -4.40
C MET A 29 3.45 -1.75 -5.05
N GLU A 30 3.35 -1.39 -6.33
CA GLU A 30 2.11 -1.46 -7.09
C GLU A 30 1.58 -2.90 -7.18
N LEU A 31 2.48 -3.86 -7.45
CA LEU A 31 2.15 -5.29 -7.49
C LEU A 31 1.74 -5.82 -6.10
N ALA A 32 2.49 -5.47 -5.06
CA ALA A 32 2.21 -5.89 -3.69
C ALA A 32 0.84 -5.36 -3.21
N GLY A 33 0.59 -4.06 -3.38
CA GLY A 33 -0.68 -3.45 -3.01
C GLY A 33 -1.86 -4.00 -3.81
N HIS A 34 -1.70 -4.26 -5.11
CA HIS A 34 -2.75 -4.89 -5.92
C HIS A 34 -3.09 -6.30 -5.42
N SER A 35 -2.07 -7.11 -5.09
CA SER A 35 -2.25 -8.46 -4.54
C SER A 35 -3.03 -8.44 -3.22
N ILE A 36 -2.71 -7.49 -2.33
CA ILE A 36 -3.46 -7.27 -1.07
C ILE A 36 -4.94 -6.96 -1.36
N SER A 37 -5.23 -6.10 -2.33
CA SER A 37 -6.60 -5.76 -2.69
C SER A 37 -7.36 -6.93 -3.30
N GLN A 38 -6.70 -7.75 -4.12
CA GLN A 38 -7.30 -8.94 -4.72
C GLN A 38 -7.72 -9.96 -3.66
N ILE A 39 -6.86 -10.26 -2.68
CA ILE A 39 -7.20 -11.22 -1.63
C ILE A 39 -8.32 -10.68 -0.75
N ILE A 40 -8.32 -9.39 -0.40
CA ILE A 40 -9.41 -8.79 0.37
C ILE A 40 -10.72 -8.85 -0.42
N PHE A 41 -10.71 -8.56 -1.71
CA PHE A 41 -11.90 -8.65 -2.56
C PHE A 41 -12.47 -10.06 -2.63
N LYS A 42 -11.60 -11.05 -2.73
CA LYS A 42 -11.96 -12.46 -2.77
C LYS A 42 -12.59 -12.94 -1.46
N GLU A 43 -11.98 -12.60 -0.33
CA GLU A 43 -12.38 -13.12 0.98
C GLU A 43 -13.53 -12.31 1.62
N TYR A 44 -13.64 -11.02 1.32
CA TYR A 44 -14.57 -10.10 1.99
C TYR A 44 -15.48 -9.38 1.01
N ASN A 45 -16.60 -10.00 0.60
CA ASN A 45 -17.54 -9.36 -0.33
C ASN A 45 -17.92 -7.92 0.09
N PRO A 46 -17.73 -6.90 -0.78
CA PRO A 46 -17.95 -5.50 -0.44
C PRO A 46 -19.41 -5.18 -0.11
N ARG A 47 -20.39 -5.99 -0.53
CA ARG A 47 -21.80 -5.80 -0.14
C ARG A 47 -22.07 -6.10 1.33
N LYS A 48 -21.24 -6.97 1.94
CA LYS A 48 -21.36 -7.38 3.35
C LYS A 48 -20.34 -6.66 4.23
N PHE A 49 -19.12 -6.49 3.74
CA PHE A 49 -18.01 -5.87 4.45
C PHE A 49 -17.50 -4.66 3.69
N ASN A 50 -18.26 -3.56 3.70
CA ASN A 50 -17.95 -2.41 2.86
C ASN A 50 -16.94 -1.43 3.48
N LYS A 51 -16.66 -1.49 4.79
CA LYS A 51 -15.77 -0.53 5.46
C LYS A 51 -14.41 -1.15 5.72
N ILE A 52 -13.35 -0.47 5.30
CA ILE A 52 -11.96 -0.88 5.52
C ILE A 52 -11.20 0.26 6.16
N LEU A 53 -10.44 -0.04 7.20
CA LEU A 53 -9.45 0.85 7.79
C LEU A 53 -8.05 0.35 7.44
N ILE A 54 -7.22 1.22 6.86
CA ILE A 54 -5.83 0.92 6.53
C ILE A 54 -4.92 1.83 7.36
N CYS A 55 -4.01 1.21 8.12
CA CYS A 55 -3.05 1.92 8.96
C CYS A 55 -1.67 1.88 8.29
N CYS A 56 -1.23 3.00 7.73
CA CYS A 56 0.03 3.09 7.02
C CYS A 56 1.15 3.61 7.94
N GLY A 57 2.31 2.94 7.92
CA GLY A 57 3.55 3.42 8.54
C GLY A 57 4.44 4.19 7.54
N PRO A 58 5.52 4.86 7.99
CA PRO A 58 6.36 5.68 7.12
C PRO A 58 7.28 4.89 6.15
N GLY A 59 7.25 3.55 6.19
CA GLY A 59 8.10 2.68 5.37
C GLY A 59 7.39 2.13 4.12
N ASN A 60 8.04 1.18 3.44
CA ASN A 60 7.55 0.56 2.20
C ASN A 60 6.16 -0.08 2.39
N ASN A 61 5.92 -0.76 3.51
CA ASN A 61 4.61 -1.36 3.83
C ASN A 61 3.48 -0.31 3.90
N GLY A 62 3.79 0.93 4.28
CA GLY A 62 2.81 2.01 4.24
C GLY A 62 2.45 2.39 2.81
N GLY A 63 3.43 2.35 1.91
CA GLY A 63 3.23 2.50 0.48
C GLY A 63 2.33 1.41 -0.10
N ASP A 64 2.62 0.14 0.22
CA ASP A 64 1.78 -1.00 -0.19
C ASP A 64 0.33 -0.81 0.27
N GLY A 65 0.14 -0.34 1.51
CA GLY A 65 -1.18 -0.02 2.07
C GLY A 65 -1.90 1.10 1.32
N LEU A 66 -1.20 2.13 0.86
CA LEU A 66 -1.78 3.23 0.07
C LEU A 66 -2.17 2.79 -1.34
N VAL A 67 -1.34 1.96 -1.99
CA VAL A 67 -1.69 1.30 -3.25
C VAL A 67 -2.93 0.42 -3.05
N ALA A 68 -2.94 -0.40 -2.01
CA ALA A 68 -4.06 -1.27 -1.71
C ALA A 68 -5.35 -0.47 -1.45
N ALA A 69 -5.25 0.67 -0.76
CA ALA A 69 -6.37 1.59 -0.52
C ALA A 69 -7.01 2.07 -1.82
N ARG A 70 -6.18 2.40 -2.83
CA ARG A 70 -6.66 2.85 -4.14
C ARG A 70 -7.46 1.77 -4.85
N HIS A 71 -6.89 0.58 -4.98
CA HIS A 71 -7.57 -0.55 -5.63
C HIS A 71 -8.84 -0.97 -4.88
N LEU A 72 -8.82 -0.99 -3.54
CA LEU A 72 -10.01 -1.31 -2.74
C LEU A 72 -11.12 -0.25 -2.93
N LYS A 73 -10.77 1.03 -3.05
CA LYS A 73 -11.75 2.06 -3.38
C LYS A 73 -12.39 1.80 -4.75
N GLU A 74 -11.61 1.36 -5.74
CA GLU A 74 -12.09 0.99 -7.08
C GLU A 74 -12.95 -0.27 -7.07
N PHE A 75 -12.69 -1.21 -6.17
CA PHE A 75 -13.50 -2.42 -5.96
C PHE A 75 -14.82 -2.17 -5.20
N GLY A 76 -15.08 -0.92 -4.81
CA GLY A 76 -16.35 -0.51 -4.19
C GLY A 76 -16.36 -0.48 -2.67
N TYR A 77 -15.20 -0.59 -2.01
CA TYR A 77 -15.11 -0.42 -0.56
C TYR A 77 -15.11 1.06 -0.17
N ASN A 78 -15.67 1.33 1.00
CA ASN A 78 -15.49 2.57 1.74
C ASN A 78 -14.22 2.47 2.60
N VAL A 79 -13.13 2.98 2.04
CA VAL A 79 -11.80 2.93 2.65
C VAL A 79 -11.54 4.19 3.47
N THR A 80 -10.96 4.02 4.65
CA THR A 80 -10.38 5.06 5.50
C THR A 80 -8.90 4.74 5.68
N VAL A 81 -8.04 5.75 5.53
CA VAL A 81 -6.59 5.60 5.71
C VAL A 81 -6.12 6.44 6.89
N ILE A 82 -5.35 5.82 7.78
CA ILE A 82 -4.60 6.51 8.83
C ILE A 82 -3.14 6.53 8.42
N TYR A 83 -2.58 7.72 8.21
CA TYR A 83 -1.18 7.90 7.86
C TYR A 83 -0.56 9.02 8.71
N PRO A 84 -0.06 8.70 9.92
CA PRO A 84 0.30 9.70 10.92
C PRO A 84 1.66 10.35 10.65
N LYS A 85 2.54 9.68 9.91
CA LYS A 85 3.89 10.14 9.61
C LYS A 85 4.20 9.93 8.13
N GLU A 86 4.14 11.03 7.40
CA GLU A 86 4.54 11.08 6.00
C GLU A 86 6.08 10.99 5.87
N ASN A 87 6.54 10.27 4.85
CA ASN A 87 7.96 10.16 4.54
C ASN A 87 8.32 11.07 3.36
N LYS A 88 9.24 12.01 3.57
CA LYS A 88 9.61 13.06 2.60
C LYS A 88 10.67 12.62 1.57
N LYS A 89 11.03 11.35 1.50
CA LYS A 89 12.00 10.86 0.51
C LYS A 89 11.39 10.89 -0.89
N THR A 90 12.19 11.20 -1.92
CA THR A 90 11.74 11.37 -3.32
C THR A 90 10.97 10.17 -3.90
N LEU A 91 11.28 8.95 -3.44
CA LEU A 91 10.58 7.70 -3.77
C LEU A 91 9.07 7.73 -3.41
N PHE A 92 8.69 8.57 -2.45
CA PHE A 92 7.34 8.66 -1.91
C PHE A 92 6.48 9.73 -2.60
N LYS A 93 6.97 10.38 -3.68
CA LYS A 93 6.13 11.29 -4.48
C LYS A 93 4.90 10.59 -5.08
N VAL A 94 5.04 9.32 -5.48
CA VAL A 94 3.88 8.52 -5.95
C VAL A 94 2.88 8.33 -4.83
N ILE A 95 3.34 8.18 -3.59
CA ILE A 95 2.52 8.06 -2.39
C ILE A 95 1.80 9.38 -2.07
N GLU A 96 2.43 10.53 -2.28
CA GLU A 96 1.76 11.84 -2.20
C GLU A 96 0.65 11.94 -3.25
N ILE A 97 0.93 11.57 -4.51
CA ILE A 97 -0.07 11.55 -5.59
C ILE A 97 -1.22 10.58 -5.26
N LEU A 98 -0.91 9.40 -4.72
CA LEU A 98 -1.91 8.43 -4.29
C LEU A 98 -2.75 8.97 -3.13
N ASN A 99 -2.13 9.62 -2.15
CA ASN A 99 -2.82 10.24 -1.04
C ASN A 99 -3.78 11.34 -1.53
N ASP A 100 -3.32 12.18 -2.46
CA ASP A 100 -4.15 13.23 -3.07
C ASP A 100 -5.28 12.63 -3.92
N PHE A 101 -5.00 11.57 -4.69
CA PHE A 101 -6.02 10.81 -5.43
C PHE A 101 -7.09 10.24 -4.49
N LEU A 102 -6.68 9.65 -3.37
CA LEU A 102 -7.58 9.08 -2.36
C LEU A 102 -8.45 10.17 -1.72
N LYS A 103 -7.84 11.29 -1.30
CA LYS A 103 -8.56 12.46 -0.79
C LYS A 103 -9.61 12.96 -1.78
N ASN A 104 -9.25 13.07 -3.06
CA ASN A 104 -10.16 13.50 -4.13
C ASN A 104 -11.31 12.52 -4.39
N ARG A 105 -11.15 11.24 -4.08
CA ARG A 105 -12.22 10.22 -4.17
C ARG A 105 -12.98 10.02 -2.85
N GLY A 106 -12.86 10.95 -1.91
CA GLY A 106 -13.59 10.94 -0.65
C GLY A 106 -13.19 9.80 0.28
N VAL A 107 -11.95 9.30 0.17
CA VAL A 107 -11.35 8.46 1.21
C VAL A 107 -11.03 9.35 2.40
N SER A 108 -11.60 9.04 3.56
CA SER A 108 -11.30 9.76 4.79
C SER A 108 -9.85 9.46 5.19
N SER A 109 -8.95 10.40 4.94
CA SER A 109 -7.56 10.33 5.40
C SER A 109 -7.44 11.02 6.76
N VAL A 110 -7.18 10.27 7.82
CA VAL A 110 -6.78 10.85 9.11
C VAL A 110 -5.27 11.00 9.08
N VAL A 111 -4.82 12.19 8.67
CA VAL A 111 -3.40 12.58 8.72
C VAL A 111 -3.20 13.35 10.03
N GLY A 112 -2.49 12.74 10.97
CA GLY A 112 -2.22 13.36 12.26
C GLY A 112 -1.68 12.36 13.29
N SER A 113 -0.88 12.85 14.23
CA SER A 113 -0.44 12.11 15.41
C SER A 113 -1.63 11.46 16.09
N CYS A 114 -1.58 10.14 16.35
CA CYS A 114 -2.33 9.57 17.47
C CYS A 114 -2.01 10.45 18.69
N ARG A 115 -3.03 11.08 19.25
CA ARG A 115 -2.92 11.71 20.56
C ARG A 115 -3.03 10.63 21.62
#